data_AF-A0AAN9Y0T9-F1
#
_entry.id   AF-A0AAN9Y0T9-F1
#
_cell.length_a   1.000
_cell.length_b   1.000
_cell.length_c   1.000
_cell.angle_alpha   90.00
_cell.angle_beta   90.00
_cell.angle_gamma   90.00
#
_symmetry.space_group_name_H-M   'P 1'
#
loop_
_entity.id
_entity.type
_entity.pdbx_description
1 polymer ?
#
loop_
_entity_poly.entity_id
_entity_poly.type
_entity_poly.pdbx_seq_one_letter_code
_entity_poly.pdbx_strand_id
1 'polypeptide(L)'
;MLIRLILKLKNSRTENSSEGKEKKRPFAELMSHVSEIKKDQGRMEHFTSVAIVIKSVLGDSEELTTEYLLELFGKLCINSFNILDNDMNSVGTGIYPNASVIDHSCCPNATTVFDGSTLHVRSVEDIPDFHMNKVRISYIDLLNSSSERRKELQKMYYFICDCKNCVNKSNEDVMHSMKCFNDKCSGFVPVIENQKRKPICNACYKEASEDKLKEYEEVMHLSDHHLQNMTGSDRAFKVLDNCVDNRKNNSIKPPSKNIKLTLPLAVPPATPMRNGTLASQEDELIDTRLAAILDIKVPCGALFFSMIVNNKEVHVYLCNVFSFRMDDSCSVDLKSDTVVLSEEDLQKLRIQETRLVSNFKAEQLEKDSKKHWDIFYKRNEDRFFKDRHWTTREFEELIENSGSSKVLFEVGCGAGNFIYPLLSEDPSLFVYACDFSPRAIDLVKSHELYDENRLKAFVCDVTIVGAFDEIPKSSVDIVTLIFVLSAIHPKHYHVVLQSLYSVLKPGACILFRDYGLYDMAQLRFKPGHKISENFYMRQDGTRSYFFSVEFVKSLFLNCGFREIETVYIKKRTVNKKEGIDVPRSFIQAKYVK
;
A
#
# COMPACT_ATOMS: atom_id res chain seq x y z
N MET A 1 7.59 18.49 13.80
CA MET A 1 7.45 17.93 15.17
C MET A 1 8.27 18.71 16.20
N LEU A 2 9.59 18.83 16.03
CA LEU A 2 10.46 19.49 17.01
C LEU A 2 10.10 20.97 17.26
N ILE A 3 9.72 21.73 16.21
CA ILE A 3 9.20 23.10 16.36
C ILE A 3 7.94 23.14 17.25
N ARG A 4 6.94 22.29 16.97
CA ARG A 4 5.72 22.19 17.78
C ARG A 4 6.01 21.80 19.22
N LEU A 5 6.97 20.89 19.44
CA LEU A 5 7.42 20.52 20.78
C LEU A 5 8.05 21.71 21.52
N ILE A 6 8.97 22.44 20.87
CA ILE A 6 9.62 23.61 21.46
C ILE A 6 8.57 24.64 21.90
N LEU A 7 7.63 24.96 21.02
CA LEU A 7 6.57 25.93 21.31
C LEU A 7 5.66 25.45 22.44
N LYS A 8 5.27 24.17 22.44
CA LYS A 8 4.49 23.57 23.53
C LYS A 8 5.24 23.62 24.86
N LEU A 9 6.54 23.35 24.87
CA LEU A 9 7.36 23.42 26.08
C LEU A 9 7.50 24.86 26.60
N LYS A 10 7.63 25.85 25.70
CA LYS A 10 7.63 27.28 26.07
C LYS A 10 6.30 27.70 26.70
N ASN A 11 5.17 27.33 26.09
CA ASN A 11 3.83 27.66 26.60
C ASN A 11 3.49 26.90 27.91
N SER A 12 4.02 25.69 28.11
CA SER A 12 3.82 24.94 29.36
C SER A 12 4.59 25.50 30.57
N ARG A 13 5.61 26.34 30.34
CA ARG A 13 6.31 27.08 31.42
C ARG A 13 5.50 28.28 31.92
N THR A 14 4.51 28.74 31.15
CA THR A 14 3.67 29.92 31.49
C THR A 14 2.34 29.56 32.17
N GLU A 15 1.93 28.29 32.15
CA GLU A 15 0.70 27.83 32.82
C GLU A 15 1.03 27.09 34.13
N ASN A 16 0.85 27.79 35.26
CA ASN A 16 0.83 27.15 36.57
C ASN A 16 -0.45 26.30 36.72
N SER A 17 -0.25 24.98 36.76
CA SER A 17 -1.07 23.92 37.38
C SER A 17 -2.60 24.00 37.27
N SER A 18 -3.22 22.94 36.74
CA SER A 18 -4.49 22.44 37.31
C SER A 18 -4.57 20.91 37.29
N GLU A 19 -5.22 20.43 38.35
CA GLU A 19 -5.20 19.08 38.90
C GLU A 19 -6.05 18.09 38.09
N GLY A 20 -5.56 16.85 37.94
CA GLY A 20 -6.27 15.77 37.26
C GLY A 20 -5.58 14.40 37.34
N LYS A 21 -5.67 13.77 38.53
CA LYS A 21 -5.70 12.32 38.87
C LYS A 21 -4.85 11.24 38.17
N GLU A 22 -3.84 11.54 37.34
CA GLU A 22 -2.73 10.61 37.06
C GLU A 22 -1.41 11.39 36.93
N LYS A 23 -0.36 11.00 37.69
CA LYS A 23 0.98 11.60 37.57
C LYS A 23 1.52 11.30 36.16
N LYS A 24 1.45 12.29 35.26
CA LYS A 24 2.07 12.21 33.92
C LYS A 24 3.59 12.31 34.05
N ARG A 25 4.34 11.40 33.42
CA ARG A 25 5.80 11.46 33.37
C ARG A 25 6.23 12.76 32.66
N PRO A 26 7.08 13.59 33.28
CA PRO A 26 7.58 14.81 32.64
C PRO A 26 8.37 14.48 31.37
N PHE A 27 8.17 15.27 30.31
CA PHE A 27 8.97 15.16 29.07
C PHE A 27 10.48 15.31 29.33
N ALA A 28 10.84 16.11 30.33
CA ALA A 28 12.23 16.32 30.73
C ALA A 28 12.96 15.03 31.13
N GLU A 29 12.23 14.03 31.66
CA GLU A 29 12.79 12.74 32.11
C GLU A 29 12.98 11.70 31.00
N LEU A 30 12.67 12.05 29.74
CA LEU A 30 12.91 11.15 28.61
C LEU A 30 14.41 11.05 28.30
N MET A 31 14.85 9.85 27.94
CA MET A 31 16.26 9.62 27.59
C MET A 31 16.57 10.22 26.23
N SER A 32 17.67 10.96 26.11
CA SER A 32 18.05 11.64 24.87
C SER A 32 19.14 10.92 24.07
N HIS A 33 19.95 10.07 24.71
CA HIS A 33 21.14 9.45 24.10
C HIS A 33 22.07 10.45 23.38
N VAL A 34 22.18 11.68 23.90
CA VAL A 34 23.01 12.73 23.28
C VAL A 34 24.49 12.32 23.18
N SER A 35 25.00 11.59 24.17
CA SER A 35 26.37 11.07 24.18
C SER A 35 26.66 10.13 23.01
N GLU A 36 25.71 9.26 22.69
CA GLU A 36 25.76 8.30 21.60
C GLU A 36 25.53 9.01 20.27
N ILE A 37 24.53 9.88 20.19
CA ILE A 37 24.20 10.67 18.99
C ILE A 37 25.39 11.52 18.55
N LYS A 38 26.12 12.16 19.48
CA LYS A 38 27.33 12.94 19.14
C LYS A 38 28.41 12.12 18.45
N LYS A 39 28.44 10.80 18.67
CA LYS A 39 29.39 9.86 18.05
C LYS A 39 28.84 9.26 16.74
N ASP A 40 27.53 9.41 16.49
CA ASP A 40 26.84 8.94 15.30
C ASP A 40 26.81 10.05 14.25
N GLN A 41 27.69 9.93 13.25
CA GLN A 41 27.85 10.93 12.20
C GLN A 41 26.55 11.18 11.44
N GLY A 42 25.81 10.12 11.07
CA GLY A 42 24.57 10.26 10.30
C GLY A 42 23.48 10.99 11.08
N ARG A 43 23.39 10.76 12.39
CA ARG A 43 22.45 11.50 13.25
C ARG A 43 22.87 12.95 13.46
N MET A 44 24.16 13.24 13.58
CA MET A 44 24.66 14.60 13.72
C MET A 44 24.47 15.42 12.45
N GLU A 45 24.64 14.83 11.27
CA GLU A 45 24.32 15.47 9.99
C GLU A 45 22.83 15.82 9.91
N HIS A 46 21.95 14.88 10.26
CA HIS A 46 20.51 15.12 10.31
C HIS A 46 20.13 16.19 11.34
N PHE A 47 20.69 16.13 12.54
CA PHE A 47 20.49 17.16 13.57
C PHE A 47 20.89 18.54 13.06
N THR A 48 22.03 18.67 12.39
CA THR A 48 22.52 19.94 11.86
C THR A 48 21.52 20.54 10.87
N SER A 49 20.99 19.75 9.93
CA SER A 49 19.96 20.20 9.00
C SER A 49 18.69 20.67 9.73
N VAL A 50 18.24 19.91 10.74
CA VAL A 50 17.03 20.25 11.51
C VAL A 50 17.24 21.51 12.35
N ALA A 51 18.40 21.69 12.97
CA ALA A 51 18.72 22.84 13.80
C ALA A 51 18.73 24.14 12.99
N ILE A 52 19.28 24.12 11.77
CA ILE A 52 19.26 25.27 10.85
C ILE A 52 17.82 25.72 10.56
N VAL A 53 16.93 24.77 10.24
CA VAL A 53 15.52 25.07 9.96
C VAL A 53 14.79 25.59 11.19
N ILE A 54 15.10 25.07 12.38
CA ILE A 54 14.46 25.55 13.62
C ILE A 54 14.86 26.99 13.90
N LYS A 55 16.15 27.31 13.78
CA LYS A 55 16.66 28.67 14.00
C LYS A 55 16.14 29.65 12.95
N SER A 56 15.95 29.23 11.70
CA SER A 56 15.36 30.10 10.67
C SER A 56 13.88 30.40 10.96
N VAL A 57 13.12 29.42 11.45
CA VAL A 57 11.67 29.58 11.70
C VAL A 57 11.36 30.28 13.01
N LEU A 58 12.05 29.91 14.09
CA LEU A 58 11.80 30.44 15.44
C LEU A 58 12.65 31.67 15.77
N GLY A 59 13.60 32.02 14.91
CA GLY A 59 14.62 33.04 15.17
C GLY A 59 15.77 32.47 16.02
N ASP A 60 16.97 33.03 15.82
CA ASP A 60 18.11 32.70 16.68
C ASP A 60 17.92 33.42 18.02
N SER A 61 17.79 32.66 19.10
CA SER A 61 17.57 33.17 20.46
C SER A 61 18.53 32.49 21.41
N GLU A 62 18.99 33.20 22.44
CA GLU A 62 19.89 32.64 23.45
C GLU A 62 19.30 31.43 24.19
N GLU A 63 17.96 31.28 24.19
CA GLU A 63 17.26 30.13 24.76
C GLU A 63 17.32 28.86 23.89
N LEU A 64 17.58 28.98 22.58
CA LEU A 64 17.63 27.87 21.63
C LEU A 64 19.08 27.46 21.33
N THR A 65 19.81 27.13 22.40
CA THR A 65 21.20 26.65 22.29
C THR A 65 21.27 25.34 21.51
N THR A 66 22.40 25.09 20.85
CA THR A 66 22.65 23.86 20.10
C THR A 66 22.52 22.63 21.01
N GLU A 67 23.01 22.73 22.24
CA GLU A 67 22.93 21.67 23.25
C GLU A 67 21.48 21.35 23.60
N TYR A 68 20.64 22.37 23.80
CA TYR A 68 19.23 22.19 24.11
C TYR A 68 18.47 21.57 22.92
N LEU A 69 18.70 22.06 21.70
CA LEU A 69 18.09 21.50 20.50
C LEU A 69 18.50 20.03 20.29
N LEU A 70 19.78 19.71 20.54
CA LEU A 70 20.30 18.35 20.43
C LEU A 70 19.67 17.43 21.47
N GLU A 71 19.45 17.91 22.69
CA GLU A 71 18.75 17.17 23.74
C GLU A 71 17.31 16.85 23.34
N LEU A 72 16.56 17.83 22.81
CA LEU A 72 15.19 17.61 22.34
C LEU A 72 15.14 16.67 21.11
N PHE A 73 16.07 16.84 20.18
CA PHE A 73 16.21 15.97 19.01
C PHE A 73 16.47 14.53 19.43
N GLY A 74 17.37 14.31 20.38
CA GLY A 74 17.63 12.99 20.95
C GLY A 74 16.40 12.36 21.59
N LYS A 75 15.68 13.13 22.43
CA LYS A 75 14.43 12.65 23.05
C LYS A 75 13.40 12.24 22.00
N LEU A 76 13.27 12.99 20.91
CA LEU A 76 12.39 12.62 19.79
C LEU A 76 12.85 11.32 19.11
N CYS A 77 14.13 11.19 18.81
CA CYS A 77 14.66 10.02 18.09
C CYS A 77 14.43 8.72 18.87
N ILE A 78 14.58 8.76 20.19
CA ILE A 78 14.59 7.57 21.04
C ILE A 78 13.19 7.19 21.54
N ASN A 79 12.33 8.18 21.80
CA ASN A 79 11.07 7.96 22.54
C ASN A 79 9.80 8.07 21.69
N SER A 80 9.96 8.26 20.37
CA SER A 80 8.81 8.39 19.46
C SER A 80 8.23 7.03 19.08
N PHE A 81 6.91 7.00 18.99
CA PHE A 81 6.12 5.86 18.53
C PHE A 81 5.51 6.17 17.16
N ASN A 82 5.53 5.19 16.27
CA ASN A 82 4.73 5.23 15.05
C ASN A 82 3.28 4.93 15.42
N ILE A 83 2.39 5.88 15.17
CA ILE A 83 0.95 5.75 15.36
C ILE A 83 0.43 4.96 14.17
N LEU A 84 -0.21 3.82 14.46
CA LEU A 84 -0.71 2.91 13.45
C LEU A 84 -2.23 3.03 13.32
N ASP A 85 -2.76 2.86 12.12
CA ASP A 85 -4.20 2.62 11.94
C ASP A 85 -4.54 1.13 12.16
N ASN A 86 -5.81 0.78 11.98
CA ASN A 86 -6.29 -0.59 12.16
C ASN A 86 -5.67 -1.58 11.18
N ASP A 87 -5.12 -1.10 10.07
CA ASP A 87 -4.43 -1.90 9.05
C ASP A 87 -2.91 -1.96 9.33
N MET A 88 -2.47 -1.50 10.51
CA MET A 88 -1.07 -1.41 10.94
C MET A 88 -0.21 -0.47 10.09
N ASN A 89 -0.83 0.42 9.31
CA ASN A 89 -0.11 1.43 8.54
C ASN A 89 0.27 2.61 9.44
N SER A 90 1.50 3.10 9.30
CA SER A 90 1.93 4.31 10.02
C SER A 90 1.19 5.54 9.49
N VAL A 91 0.37 6.15 10.32
CA VAL A 91 -0.39 7.38 10.02
C VAL A 91 0.23 8.64 10.64
N GLY A 92 1.23 8.48 11.49
CA GLY A 92 1.96 9.57 12.09
C GLY A 92 2.97 9.13 13.14
N THR A 93 3.64 10.09 13.75
CA THR A 93 4.62 9.87 14.83
C THR A 93 4.21 10.69 16.04
N GLY A 94 4.23 10.07 17.22
CA GLY A 94 3.85 10.70 18.49
C GLY A 94 4.78 10.33 19.63
N ILE A 95 4.83 11.17 20.66
CA ILE A 95 5.55 10.86 21.91
C ILE A 95 4.54 10.60 23.02
N TYR A 96 4.75 9.48 23.71
CA TYR A 96 3.92 9.03 24.83
C TYR A 96 4.81 8.81 26.05
N PRO A 97 5.09 9.84 26.87
CA PRO A 97 6.11 9.77 27.93
C PRO A 97 5.92 8.61 28.90
N ASN A 98 4.67 8.30 29.24
CA ASN A 98 4.33 7.16 30.10
C ASN A 98 4.59 5.79 29.43
N ALA A 99 4.52 5.71 28.10
CA ALA A 99 4.84 4.48 27.35
C ALA A 99 6.34 4.35 27.09
N SER A 100 7.06 5.48 26.96
CA SER A 100 8.51 5.52 26.73
C SER A 100 9.37 4.98 27.88
N VAL A 101 8.75 4.49 28.97
CA VAL A 101 9.45 3.76 30.06
C VAL A 101 9.48 2.25 29.82
N ILE A 102 8.69 1.73 28.87
CA ILE A 102 8.51 0.30 28.68
C ILE A 102 9.63 -0.23 27.80
N ASP A 103 10.49 -1.07 28.37
CA ASP A 103 11.66 -1.60 27.68
C ASP A 103 11.31 -2.56 26.53
N HIS A 104 12.24 -2.63 25.58
CA HIS A 104 12.20 -3.57 24.49
C HIS A 104 12.39 -5.03 24.96
N SER A 105 11.73 -5.97 24.30
CA SER A 105 12.16 -7.37 24.23
C SER A 105 11.82 -7.97 22.87
N CYS A 106 12.74 -8.76 22.31
CA CYS A 106 12.45 -9.63 21.17
C CYS A 106 11.58 -10.86 21.56
N CYS A 107 11.20 -10.94 22.84
CA CYS A 107 10.16 -11.81 23.41
C CYS A 107 9.18 -10.93 24.21
N PRO A 108 8.37 -10.08 23.56
CA PRO A 108 7.54 -9.14 24.29
C PRO A 108 6.39 -9.88 25.00
N ASN A 109 6.00 -9.38 26.17
CA ASN A 109 4.83 -9.84 26.91
C ASN A 109 3.64 -8.88 26.81
N ALA A 110 3.81 -7.78 26.09
CA ALA A 110 2.77 -6.84 25.73
C ALA A 110 2.96 -6.29 24.31
N THR A 111 1.87 -5.78 23.73
CA THR A 111 1.84 -5.14 22.42
C THR A 111 1.21 -3.75 22.51
N THR A 112 1.60 -2.85 21.61
CA THR A 112 1.02 -1.51 21.46
C THR A 112 -0.05 -1.52 20.37
N VAL A 113 -1.20 -0.91 20.66
CA VAL A 113 -2.33 -0.76 19.73
C VAL A 113 -2.80 0.68 19.80
N PHE A 114 -3.20 1.27 18.68
CA PHE A 114 -3.68 2.65 18.65
C PHE A 114 -5.18 2.72 18.40
N ASP A 115 -5.83 3.69 19.04
CA ASP A 115 -7.18 4.14 18.72
C ASP A 115 -7.11 5.65 18.46
N GLY A 116 -7.04 6.02 17.17
CA GLY A 116 -6.65 7.37 16.76
C GLY A 116 -5.24 7.73 17.27
N SER A 117 -5.14 8.76 18.11
CA SER A 117 -3.89 9.16 18.80
C SER A 117 -3.75 8.60 20.21
N THR A 118 -4.63 7.69 20.63
CA THR A 118 -4.55 7.07 21.95
C THR A 118 -3.73 5.80 21.85
N LEU A 119 -2.65 5.69 22.62
CA LEU A 119 -1.84 4.49 22.69
C LEU A 119 -2.38 3.55 23.78
N HIS A 120 -2.65 2.31 23.41
CA HIS A 120 -3.00 1.23 24.30
C HIS A 120 -1.86 0.22 24.40
N VAL A 121 -1.45 -0.12 25.62
CA VAL A 121 -0.56 -1.27 25.86
C VAL A 121 -1.41 -2.43 26.35
N ARG A 122 -1.37 -3.55 25.65
CA ARG A 122 -2.14 -4.77 25.97
C ARG A 122 -1.19 -5.93 26.24
N SER A 123 -1.35 -6.59 27.37
CA SER A 123 -0.63 -7.82 27.66
C SER A 123 -1.03 -8.93 26.67
N VAL A 124 -0.06 -9.72 26.21
CA VAL A 124 -0.29 -10.90 25.35
C VAL A 124 -0.18 -12.22 26.11
N GLU A 125 0.35 -12.17 27.32
CA GLU A 125 0.45 -13.26 28.28
C GLU A 125 0.12 -12.76 29.70
N ASP A 126 -0.12 -13.68 30.63
CA ASP A 126 -0.30 -13.31 32.04
C ASP A 126 1.00 -12.76 32.60
N ILE A 127 0.92 -11.66 33.35
CA ILE A 127 2.07 -11.04 34.03
C ILE A 127 1.87 -11.26 35.55
N PRO A 128 2.52 -12.28 36.14
CA PRO A 128 2.44 -12.53 37.58
C PRO A 128 2.99 -11.34 38.37
N ASP A 129 2.25 -10.93 39.40
CA ASP A 129 2.57 -9.78 40.25
C ASP A 129 2.90 -8.54 39.40
N PHE A 130 1.87 -8.04 38.70
CA PHE A 130 2.00 -6.97 37.71
C PHE A 130 2.73 -5.74 38.27
N HIS A 131 3.86 -5.42 37.63
CA HIS A 131 4.60 -4.17 37.81
C HIS A 131 5.01 -3.64 36.44
N MET A 132 4.98 -2.32 36.25
CA MET A 132 5.31 -1.70 34.96
C MET A 132 6.70 -2.05 34.45
N ASN A 133 7.69 -2.22 35.34
CA ASN A 133 9.05 -2.61 35.00
C ASN A 133 9.18 -4.06 34.50
N LYS A 134 8.12 -4.88 34.58
CA LYS A 134 8.05 -6.24 33.99
C LYS A 134 7.43 -6.25 32.60
N VAL A 135 6.81 -5.15 32.16
CA VAL A 135 6.20 -5.06 30.84
C VAL A 135 7.30 -4.87 29.79
N ARG A 136 7.20 -5.59 28.68
CA ARG A 136 8.12 -5.51 27.54
C ARG A 136 7.33 -5.47 26.24
N ILE A 137 7.67 -4.52 25.38
CA ILE A 137 7.11 -4.38 24.02
C ILE A 137 8.21 -4.59 22.97
N SER A 138 7.83 -4.79 21.71
CA SER A 138 8.82 -4.72 20.62
C SER A 138 8.93 -3.28 20.10
N TYR A 139 10.15 -2.86 19.75
CA TYR A 139 10.44 -1.57 19.10
C TYR A 139 10.64 -1.75 17.59
N ILE A 140 10.89 -2.99 17.17
CA ILE A 140 11.35 -3.37 15.83
C ILE A 140 10.55 -4.58 15.33
N ASP A 141 10.77 -4.96 14.08
CA ASP A 141 10.18 -6.16 13.50
C ASP A 141 10.78 -7.42 14.14
N LEU A 142 9.91 -8.36 14.53
CA LEU A 142 10.31 -9.61 15.17
C LEU A 142 10.61 -10.72 14.16
N LEU A 143 10.30 -10.52 12.87
CA LEU A 143 10.52 -11.51 11.81
C LEU A 143 11.99 -11.63 11.39
N ASN A 144 12.83 -10.67 11.75
CA ASN A 144 14.26 -10.66 11.43
C ASN A 144 15.07 -11.59 12.34
N SER A 145 16.26 -12.01 11.88
CA SER A 145 17.20 -12.80 12.69
C SER A 145 17.62 -12.05 13.95
N SER A 146 18.07 -12.75 15.00
CA SER A 146 18.58 -12.09 16.22
C SER A 146 19.78 -11.19 15.95
N SER A 147 20.64 -11.54 14.99
CA SER A 147 21.75 -10.69 14.54
C SER A 147 21.24 -9.38 13.94
N GLU A 148 20.29 -9.44 13.00
CA GLU A 148 19.70 -8.25 12.37
C GLU A 148 18.92 -7.40 13.35
N ARG A 149 18.10 -8.01 14.21
CA ARG A 149 17.38 -7.31 15.27
C ARG A 149 18.33 -6.57 16.21
N ARG A 150 19.45 -7.19 16.62
CA ARG A 150 20.49 -6.51 17.41
C ARG A 150 21.16 -5.37 16.65
N LYS A 151 21.47 -5.55 15.37
CA LYS A 151 22.03 -4.48 14.52
C LYS A 151 21.06 -3.30 14.43
N GLU A 152 19.77 -3.56 14.23
CA GLU A 152 18.73 -2.53 14.14
C GLU A 152 18.56 -1.79 15.47
N LEU A 153 18.47 -2.50 16.60
CA LEU A 153 18.39 -1.89 17.93
C LEU A 153 19.64 -1.06 18.25
N GLN A 154 20.82 -1.56 17.93
CA GLN A 154 22.07 -0.83 18.14
C GLN A 154 22.12 0.43 17.29
N LYS A 155 21.67 0.36 16.04
CA LYS A 155 21.63 1.50 15.11
C LYS A 155 20.60 2.55 15.51
N MET A 156 19.42 2.13 15.96
CA MET A 156 18.28 3.03 16.18
C MET A 156 18.21 3.55 17.63
N TYR A 157 18.62 2.73 18.59
CA TYR A 157 18.43 2.96 20.03
C TYR A 157 19.72 2.78 20.87
N TYR A 158 20.85 2.45 20.24
CA TYR A 158 22.18 2.35 20.87
C TYR A 158 22.32 1.30 21.98
N PHE A 159 21.52 0.23 21.93
CA PHE A 159 21.68 -0.91 22.84
C PHE A 159 21.59 -2.26 22.11
N ILE A 160 22.09 -3.31 22.76
CA ILE A 160 22.03 -4.69 22.29
C ILE A 160 21.04 -5.47 23.16
N CYS A 161 20.08 -6.17 22.54
CA CYS A 161 19.14 -7.01 23.27
C CYS A 161 19.78 -8.34 23.70
N ASP A 162 19.56 -8.72 24.96
CA ASP A 162 20.05 -9.92 25.63
C ASP A 162 18.93 -10.90 26.02
N CYS A 163 17.73 -10.75 25.45
CA CYS A 163 16.62 -11.64 25.76
C CYS A 163 16.86 -13.08 25.26
N LYS A 164 16.04 -14.04 25.74
CA LYS A 164 16.13 -15.46 25.38
C LYS A 164 16.19 -15.71 23.86
N ASN A 165 15.42 -14.97 23.06
CA ASN A 165 15.41 -15.11 21.59
C ASN A 165 16.66 -14.55 20.91
N CYS A 166 17.44 -13.71 21.58
CA CYS A 166 18.68 -13.15 21.03
C CYS A 166 19.92 -13.92 21.51
N VAL A 167 19.87 -14.54 22.69
CA VAL A 167 21.03 -15.26 23.26
C VAL A 167 21.02 -16.74 22.87
N ASN A 168 19.85 -17.34 22.61
CA ASN A 168 19.75 -18.75 22.27
C ASN A 168 20.09 -19.03 20.79
N LYS A 169 21.31 -19.50 20.54
CA LYS A 169 21.79 -19.89 19.19
C LYS A 169 20.94 -20.94 18.49
N SER A 170 20.25 -21.82 19.23
CA SER A 170 19.42 -22.87 18.59
C SER A 170 18.31 -22.28 17.72
N ASN A 171 17.84 -21.08 18.03
CA ASN A 171 16.80 -20.42 17.24
C ASN A 171 17.35 -19.78 15.96
N GLU A 172 18.62 -19.37 15.94
CA GLU A 172 19.31 -18.92 14.72
C GLU A 172 19.55 -20.09 13.76
N ASP A 173 20.01 -21.23 14.31
CA ASP A 173 20.26 -22.45 13.54
C ASP A 173 19.00 -22.97 12.85
N VAL A 174 17.82 -22.82 13.48
CA VAL A 174 16.53 -23.21 12.91
C VAL A 174 16.07 -22.23 11.82
N MET A 175 16.25 -20.93 12.03
CA MET A 175 15.83 -19.90 11.07
C MET A 175 16.52 -20.04 9.71
N HIS A 176 17.78 -20.50 9.71
CA HIS A 176 18.55 -20.78 8.50
C HIS A 176 18.74 -22.29 8.27
N SER A 177 17.73 -23.11 8.57
CA SER A 177 17.78 -24.55 8.33
C SER A 177 16.81 -25.02 7.25
N MET A 178 17.21 -26.06 6.52
CA MET A 178 16.29 -26.84 5.69
C MET A 178 15.82 -28.09 6.42
N LYS A 179 14.62 -28.57 6.09
CA LYS A 179 14.17 -29.90 6.53
C LYS A 179 15.13 -30.98 6.02
N CYS A 180 15.36 -32.03 6.81
CA CYS A 180 16.17 -33.16 6.35
C CYS A 180 15.59 -33.77 5.07
N PHE A 181 16.46 -34.02 4.09
CA PHE A 181 16.17 -34.67 2.80
C PHE A 181 16.11 -36.20 2.90
N ASN A 182 16.02 -36.75 4.11
CA ASN A 182 15.69 -38.15 4.35
C ASN A 182 14.25 -38.21 4.87
N ASP A 183 13.35 -38.79 4.10
CA ASP A 183 11.91 -38.84 4.43
C ASP A 183 11.59 -39.55 5.75
N LYS A 184 12.53 -40.38 6.25
CA LYS A 184 12.42 -41.06 7.55
C LYS A 184 13.03 -40.27 8.72
N CYS A 185 13.54 -39.07 8.46
CA CYS A 185 14.20 -38.22 9.45
C CYS A 185 13.37 -36.96 9.70
N SER A 186 13.05 -36.68 10.97
CA SER A 186 12.36 -35.45 11.40
C SER A 186 13.31 -34.31 11.77
N GLY A 187 14.62 -34.48 11.53
CA GLY A 187 15.62 -33.46 11.82
C GLY A 187 15.69 -32.35 10.77
N PHE A 188 16.62 -31.43 10.99
CA PHE A 188 16.90 -30.31 10.09
C PHE A 188 18.40 -30.20 9.83
N VAL A 189 18.75 -29.48 8.75
CA VAL A 189 20.12 -29.26 8.31
C VAL A 189 20.37 -27.76 8.41
N PRO A 190 21.16 -27.28 9.40
CA PRO A 190 21.48 -25.86 9.53
C PRO A 190 22.41 -25.43 8.39
N VAL A 191 22.08 -24.34 7.72
CA VAL A 191 22.86 -23.76 6.62
C VAL A 191 23.37 -22.40 7.06
N ILE A 192 24.65 -22.35 7.43
CA ILE A 192 25.30 -21.15 7.94
C ILE A 192 26.13 -20.53 6.81
N GLU A 193 25.99 -19.21 6.60
CA GLU A 193 26.81 -18.47 5.64
C GLU A 193 28.32 -18.69 5.91
N ASN A 194 29.09 -18.88 4.84
CA ASN A 194 30.55 -19.07 4.87
C ASN A 194 31.06 -20.35 5.58
N GLN A 195 30.22 -21.39 5.74
CA GLN A 195 30.68 -22.67 6.27
C GLN A 195 31.67 -23.37 5.32
N LYS A 196 32.80 -23.86 5.86
CA LYS A 196 33.86 -24.55 5.09
C LYS A 196 33.53 -26.01 4.76
N ARG A 197 32.55 -26.60 5.45
CA ARG A 197 32.14 -27.99 5.31
C ARG A 197 30.69 -28.03 4.88
N LYS A 198 30.31 -29.06 4.12
CA LYS A 198 28.91 -29.24 3.75
C LYS A 198 28.08 -29.49 5.02
N PRO A 199 26.89 -28.88 5.13
CA PRO A 199 26.08 -29.00 6.32
C PRO A 199 25.47 -30.40 6.43
N ILE A 200 25.29 -30.84 7.67
CA ILE A 200 24.79 -32.18 8.00
C ILE A 200 23.49 -32.07 8.79
N CYS A 201 22.61 -33.04 8.61
CA CYS A 201 21.39 -33.11 9.42
C CYS A 201 21.75 -33.32 10.90
N ASN A 202 21.10 -32.56 11.79
CA ASN A 202 21.29 -32.66 13.23
C ASN A 202 20.83 -34.01 13.85
N ALA A 203 19.98 -34.77 13.15
CA ALA A 203 19.41 -36.02 13.66
C ALA A 203 19.98 -37.26 12.97
N CYS A 204 19.94 -37.33 11.63
CA CYS A 204 20.41 -38.51 10.90
C CYS A 204 21.83 -38.35 10.32
N TYR A 205 22.50 -37.23 10.61
CA TYR A 205 23.90 -36.95 10.22
C TYR A 205 24.19 -37.04 8.72
N LYS A 206 23.16 -37.01 7.87
CA LYS A 206 23.30 -37.07 6.43
C LYS A 206 23.77 -35.71 5.90
N GLU A 207 24.78 -35.72 5.05
CA GLU A 207 25.38 -34.52 4.44
C GLU A 207 24.54 -34.02 3.26
N ALA A 208 24.27 -32.71 3.24
CA ALA A 208 23.52 -32.08 2.16
C ALA A 208 24.31 -32.15 0.85
N SER A 209 23.65 -32.59 -0.22
CA SER A 209 24.21 -32.51 -1.57
C SER A 209 24.27 -31.06 -2.04
N GLU A 210 25.12 -30.80 -3.02
CA GLU A 210 25.29 -29.46 -3.59
C GLU A 210 24.00 -28.96 -4.25
N ASP A 211 23.24 -29.84 -4.89
CA ASP A 211 21.92 -29.52 -5.45
C ASP A 211 20.93 -29.10 -4.37
N LYS A 212 20.96 -29.74 -3.18
CA LYS A 212 20.07 -29.39 -2.06
C LYS A 212 20.44 -28.05 -1.43
N LEU A 213 21.72 -27.68 -1.47
CA LEU A 213 22.18 -26.36 -1.02
C LEU A 213 21.75 -25.27 -1.98
N LYS A 214 21.87 -25.49 -3.29
CA LYS A 214 21.34 -24.56 -4.31
C LYS A 214 19.84 -24.37 -4.17
N GLU A 215 19.08 -25.45 -4.00
CA GLU A 215 17.62 -25.38 -3.78
C GLU A 215 17.28 -24.56 -2.53
N TYR A 216 18.02 -24.73 -1.44
CA TYR A 216 17.85 -23.91 -0.24
C TYR A 216 18.19 -22.44 -0.47
N GLU A 217 19.31 -22.14 -1.14
CA GLU A 217 19.71 -20.77 -1.47
C GLU A 217 18.66 -20.08 -2.35
N GLU A 218 18.13 -20.77 -3.35
CA GLU A 218 17.04 -20.28 -4.20
C GLU A 218 15.78 -19.99 -3.38
N VAL A 219 15.37 -20.91 -2.50
CA VAL A 219 14.20 -20.73 -1.62
C VAL A 219 14.39 -19.59 -0.63
N MET A 220 15.58 -19.43 -0.05
CA MET A 220 15.88 -18.33 0.87
C MET A 220 15.92 -16.99 0.15
N HIS A 221 16.55 -16.92 -1.04
CA HIS A 221 16.52 -15.71 -1.87
C HIS A 221 15.10 -15.33 -2.27
N LEU A 222 14.27 -16.32 -2.64
CA LEU A 222 12.87 -16.10 -2.95
C LEU A 222 12.10 -15.65 -1.69
N SER A 223 12.36 -16.24 -0.53
CA SER A 223 11.71 -15.91 0.74
C SER A 223 12.05 -14.50 1.22
N ASP A 224 13.32 -14.11 1.16
CA ASP A 224 13.79 -12.76 1.49
C ASP A 224 13.20 -11.72 0.52
N HIS A 225 13.17 -12.03 -0.77
CA HIS A 225 12.50 -11.20 -1.76
C HIS A 225 11.01 -11.00 -1.43
N HIS A 226 10.30 -12.06 -1.01
CA HIS A 226 8.91 -11.94 -0.58
C HIS A 226 8.74 -11.16 0.74
N LEU A 227 9.61 -11.37 1.73
CA LEU A 227 9.60 -10.67 3.02
C LEU A 227 9.83 -9.16 2.87
N GLN A 228 10.71 -8.77 1.95
CA GLN A 228 11.00 -7.37 1.62
C GLN A 228 9.83 -6.71 0.87
N ASN A 229 8.97 -7.49 0.20
CA ASN A 229 7.85 -7.02 -0.62
C ASN A 229 6.47 -7.11 0.06
N MET A 230 6.37 -7.59 1.31
CA MET A 230 5.12 -7.66 2.06
C MET A 230 4.62 -6.27 2.51
N THR A 231 3.31 -6.02 2.42
CA THR A 231 2.67 -4.80 2.92
C THR A 231 2.57 -4.80 4.46
N GLY A 232 2.33 -3.63 5.08
CA GLY A 232 2.23 -3.50 6.55
C GLY A 232 1.15 -4.39 7.19
N SER A 233 0.04 -4.62 6.49
CA SER A 233 -1.03 -5.55 6.88
C SER A 233 -0.59 -7.02 6.82
N ASP A 234 0.18 -7.42 5.81
CA ASP A 234 0.62 -8.82 5.64
C ASP A 234 1.61 -9.25 6.74
N ARG A 235 2.49 -8.33 7.15
CA ARG A 235 3.39 -8.54 8.29
C ARG A 235 2.61 -8.70 9.59
N ALA A 236 1.55 -7.92 9.79
CA ALA A 236 0.69 -8.02 10.95
C ALA A 236 -0.03 -9.38 11.03
N PHE A 237 -0.52 -9.91 9.91
CA PHE A 237 -1.12 -11.23 9.84
C PHE A 237 -0.12 -12.35 10.14
N LYS A 238 1.12 -12.28 9.64
CA LYS A 238 2.15 -13.29 9.98
C LYS A 238 2.60 -13.24 11.43
N VAL A 239 2.70 -12.05 12.03
CA VAL A 239 2.97 -11.92 13.47
C VAL A 239 1.80 -12.47 14.29
N LEU A 240 0.56 -12.21 13.88
CA LEU A 240 -0.65 -12.78 14.50
C LEU A 240 -0.71 -14.29 14.34
N ASP A 241 -0.40 -14.85 13.17
CA ASP A 241 -0.33 -16.30 12.95
C ASP A 241 0.79 -16.93 13.77
N ASN A 242 1.98 -16.32 13.87
CA ASN A 242 3.04 -16.78 14.77
C ASN A 242 2.60 -16.72 16.24
N CYS A 243 1.85 -15.70 16.65
CA CYS A 243 1.27 -15.62 17.98
C CYS A 243 0.18 -16.69 18.20
N VAL A 244 -0.62 -17.01 17.18
CA VAL A 244 -1.69 -18.02 17.22
C VAL A 244 -1.12 -19.43 17.19
N ASP A 245 -0.07 -19.68 16.43
CA ASP A 245 0.60 -20.98 16.35
C ASP A 245 1.45 -21.25 17.59
N ASN A 246 2.09 -20.22 18.17
CA ASN A 246 2.67 -20.34 19.51
C ASN A 246 1.59 -20.62 20.58
N ARG A 247 0.36 -20.09 20.44
CA ARG A 247 -0.76 -20.44 21.34
C ARG A 247 -1.23 -21.88 21.18
N LYS A 248 -1.29 -22.38 19.94
CA LYS A 248 -1.71 -23.77 19.64
C LYS A 248 -0.67 -24.80 20.08
N ASN A 249 0.62 -24.54 19.87
CA ASN A 249 1.68 -25.50 20.16
C ASN A 249 2.14 -25.50 21.63
N ASN A 250 1.97 -24.41 22.39
CA ASN A 250 2.43 -24.31 23.79
C ASN A 250 1.31 -24.34 24.85
N SER A 251 0.07 -24.73 24.51
CA SER A 251 -1.06 -24.76 25.47
C SER A 251 -1.24 -23.45 26.26
N ILE A 252 -1.01 -22.30 25.62
CA ILE A 252 -1.10 -20.99 26.27
C ILE A 252 -2.59 -20.62 26.39
N LYS A 253 -3.14 -20.76 27.60
CA LYS A 253 -4.48 -20.25 27.92
C LYS A 253 -4.51 -18.72 27.76
N PRO A 254 -5.64 -18.12 27.32
CA PRO A 254 -5.77 -16.66 27.30
C PRO A 254 -5.43 -16.10 28.68
N PRO A 255 -4.77 -14.93 28.77
CA PRO A 255 -4.40 -14.36 30.04
C PRO A 255 -5.63 -14.24 30.93
N SER A 256 -5.54 -14.79 32.14
CA SER A 256 -6.58 -14.72 33.16
C SER A 256 -6.90 -13.27 33.56
N LYS A 257 -5.99 -12.33 33.31
CA LYS A 257 -6.18 -10.88 33.51
C LYS A 257 -5.76 -10.08 32.27
N ASN A 258 -6.73 -9.49 31.57
CA ASN A 258 -6.48 -8.53 30.50
C ASN A 258 -6.07 -7.17 31.09
N ILE A 259 -4.78 -6.83 31.04
CA ILE A 259 -4.29 -5.51 31.45
C ILE A 259 -4.28 -4.60 30.22
N LYS A 260 -5.10 -3.54 30.25
CA LYS A 260 -5.14 -2.47 29.24
C LYS A 260 -4.72 -1.17 29.89
N LEU A 261 -3.58 -0.61 29.47
CA LEU A 261 -3.17 0.75 29.82
C LEU A 261 -3.55 1.69 28.70
N THR A 262 -4.14 2.83 29.02
CA THR A 262 -4.55 3.86 28.05
C THR A 262 -3.72 5.10 28.28
N LEU A 263 -2.94 5.50 27.28
CA LEU A 263 -1.95 6.56 27.43
C LEU A 263 -2.24 7.69 26.42
N PRO A 264 -2.53 8.91 26.89
CA PRO A 264 -2.81 10.04 26.01
C PRO A 264 -1.52 10.58 25.38
N LEU A 265 -1.66 11.15 24.18
CA LEU A 265 -0.56 11.75 23.43
C LEU A 265 -0.04 13.03 24.09
N ALA A 266 1.28 13.13 24.30
CA ALA A 266 1.88 14.33 24.89
C ALA A 266 2.18 15.42 23.85
N VAL A 267 2.46 15.05 22.60
CA VAL A 267 2.77 15.99 21.51
C VAL A 267 1.93 15.61 20.29
N PRO A 268 1.04 16.48 19.79
CA PRO A 268 0.22 16.17 18.61
C PRO A 268 1.11 15.78 17.41
N PRO A 269 0.67 14.86 16.54
CA PRO A 269 1.50 14.39 15.44
C PRO A 269 1.84 15.52 14.47
N ALA A 270 2.94 15.38 13.74
CA ALA A 270 3.41 16.38 12.78
C ALA A 270 2.45 16.59 11.59
N THR A 271 1.60 15.61 11.31
CA THR A 271 0.48 15.69 10.38
C THR A 271 -0.78 16.17 11.11
N PRO A 272 -1.61 17.04 10.50
CA PRO A 272 -2.85 17.46 11.14
C PRO A 272 -3.73 16.23 11.34
N MET A 273 -4.01 15.90 12.60
CA MET A 273 -5.06 14.92 12.90
C MET A 273 -6.37 15.47 12.38
N ARG A 274 -6.91 14.80 11.37
CA ARG A 274 -8.30 14.95 10.97
C ARG A 274 -9.17 14.33 12.06
N ASN A 275 -9.40 15.05 13.15
CA ASN A 275 -10.58 14.95 14.01
C ASN A 275 -10.53 16.06 15.08
N GLY A 276 -11.41 17.05 14.93
CA GLY A 276 -12.26 17.51 16.04
C GLY A 276 -11.71 18.41 17.15
N THR A 277 -10.45 18.83 17.18
CA THR A 277 -10.00 19.87 18.12
C THR A 277 -9.47 21.08 17.35
N LEU A 278 -10.09 22.24 17.61
CA LEU A 278 -9.68 23.57 17.16
C LEU A 278 -8.15 23.68 17.26
N ALA A 279 -7.46 23.77 16.12
CA ALA A 279 -6.10 24.27 16.09
C ALA A 279 -6.14 25.71 16.63
N SER A 280 -5.27 26.03 17.58
CA SER A 280 -5.19 27.40 18.10
C SER A 280 -4.70 28.34 16.99
N GLN A 281 -5.05 29.62 17.04
CA GLN A 281 -4.56 30.64 16.09
C GLN A 281 -3.01 30.67 15.97
N GLU A 282 -2.29 30.14 16.95
CA GLU A 282 -0.84 29.99 16.91
C GLU A 282 -0.37 28.90 15.93
N ASP A 283 -1.08 27.76 15.82
CA ASP A 283 -0.74 26.66 14.89
C ASP A 283 -0.81 27.12 13.42
N GLU A 284 -1.78 27.98 13.10
CA GLU A 284 -1.98 28.54 11.76
C GLU A 284 -0.88 29.56 11.39
N LEU A 285 -0.39 30.34 12.37
CA LEU A 285 0.71 31.29 12.19
C LEU A 285 2.07 30.60 11.98
N ILE A 286 2.30 29.47 12.65
CA ILE A 286 3.52 28.66 12.49
C ILE A 286 3.57 28.03 11.09
N ASP A 287 2.46 27.45 10.64
CA ASP A 287 2.36 26.83 9.31
C ASP A 287 2.50 27.90 8.20
N THR A 288 2.01 29.13 8.43
CA THR A 288 2.17 30.26 7.50
C THR A 288 3.62 30.79 7.44
N ARG A 289 4.32 30.89 8.58
CA ARG A 289 5.74 31.32 8.61
C ARG A 289 6.69 30.25 8.05
N LEU A 290 6.37 28.97 8.26
CA LEU A 290 7.06 27.84 7.60
C LEU A 290 6.91 27.91 6.07
N ALA A 291 5.71 28.25 5.57
CA ALA A 291 5.46 28.40 4.14
C ALA A 291 6.20 29.59 3.51
N ALA A 292 6.41 30.68 4.26
CA ALA A 292 7.06 31.90 3.77
C ALA A 292 8.60 31.84 3.76
N ILE A 293 9.22 31.03 4.61
CA ILE A 293 10.69 30.93 4.72
C ILE A 293 11.27 29.84 3.78
N LEU A 294 10.43 28.91 3.31
CA LEU A 294 10.85 27.76 2.49
C LEU A 294 10.78 27.99 0.97
N ASP A 295 11.03 29.21 0.47
CA ASP A 295 11.22 29.47 -0.98
C ASP A 295 12.60 28.97 -1.51
N ILE A 296 13.14 27.95 -0.83
CA ILE A 296 14.24 27.11 -1.25
C ILE A 296 13.66 25.70 -1.34
N LYS A 297 13.70 25.10 -2.53
CA LYS A 297 13.59 23.65 -2.72
C LYS A 297 14.72 22.97 -1.93
N VAL A 298 14.49 22.68 -0.65
CA VAL A 298 15.34 21.78 0.13
C VAL A 298 14.63 20.43 0.19
N PRO A 299 15.26 19.34 -0.28
CA PRO A 299 14.73 18.01 -0.19
C PRO A 299 14.72 17.60 1.29
N CYS A 300 13.55 17.34 1.87
CA CYS A 300 13.49 16.57 3.11
C CYS A 300 13.82 15.11 2.78
N GLY A 301 15.11 14.81 2.70
CA GLY A 301 15.66 13.47 2.76
C GLY A 301 16.31 13.25 4.13
N ALA A 302 15.77 12.30 4.89
CA ALA A 302 16.51 11.42 5.80
C ALA A 302 15.54 10.37 6.39
N LEU A 303 14.91 9.57 5.53
CA LEU A 303 14.66 8.18 5.87
C LEU A 303 15.55 7.37 4.94
N PHE A 304 16.71 6.95 5.47
CA PHE A 304 17.44 5.84 4.90
C PHE A 304 16.59 4.58 5.12
N PHE A 305 15.79 4.25 4.11
CA PHE A 305 15.72 2.89 3.58
C PHE A 305 15.78 3.00 2.06
N SER A 306 16.77 2.30 1.50
CA SER A 306 16.95 2.07 0.09
C SER A 306 15.71 1.41 -0.51
N MET A 307 15.37 1.87 -1.72
CA MET A 307 14.68 1.17 -2.81
C MET A 307 13.38 0.39 -2.52
N ILE A 308 12.30 1.03 -2.95
CA ILE A 308 11.15 0.51 -3.72
C ILE A 308 11.65 -0.56 -4.74
N VAL A 309 11.01 -1.73 -4.91
CA VAL A 309 9.95 -2.02 -5.90
C VAL A 309 9.28 -3.39 -5.59
N ASN A 310 7.99 -3.32 -5.25
CA ASN A 310 6.83 -4.09 -5.76
C ASN A 310 6.89 -5.62 -6.05
N ASN A 311 6.00 -6.31 -5.31
CA ASN A 311 4.88 -7.15 -5.79
C ASN A 311 5.17 -8.26 -6.83
N LYS A 312 5.09 -9.54 -6.43
CA LYS A 312 3.96 -10.49 -6.71
C LYS A 312 4.33 -11.98 -6.49
N GLU A 313 3.32 -12.68 -5.97
CA GLU A 313 3.05 -14.12 -5.77
C GLU A 313 4.03 -15.19 -6.33
N VAL A 314 4.37 -16.19 -5.47
CA VAL A 314 4.76 -17.56 -5.88
C VAL A 314 4.07 -18.60 -5.00
N HIS A 315 3.30 -19.50 -5.60
CA HIS A 315 2.83 -20.75 -5.00
C HIS A 315 3.92 -21.84 -5.17
N VAL A 316 4.34 -22.50 -4.08
CA VAL A 316 4.96 -23.84 -4.11
C VAL A 316 4.29 -24.71 -3.05
N TYR A 317 3.55 -25.73 -3.50
CA TYR A 317 3.00 -26.81 -2.68
C TYR A 317 4.10 -27.82 -2.32
N LEU A 318 4.16 -28.27 -1.06
CA LEU A 318 3.97 -29.67 -0.65
C LEU A 318 4.48 -29.93 0.78
N CYS A 319 3.55 -30.21 1.70
CA CYS A 319 3.48 -31.58 2.22
C CYS A 319 2.04 -31.90 2.63
N ASN A 320 1.46 -32.87 1.95
CA ASN A 320 0.19 -33.54 2.24
C ASN A 320 0.04 -33.83 3.74
N VAL A 321 -1.18 -33.73 4.27
CA VAL A 321 -2.00 -34.89 4.65
C VAL A 321 -3.46 -34.43 4.87
N PHE A 322 -4.38 -35.13 4.19
CA PHE A 322 -5.86 -35.07 4.16
C PHE A 322 -6.54 -34.16 3.13
N SER A 323 -6.93 -34.84 2.04
CA SER A 323 -7.95 -34.43 1.08
C SER A 323 -9.28 -34.13 1.77
N PHE A 324 -9.83 -32.96 1.52
CA PHE A 324 -11.27 -32.77 1.41
C PHE A 324 -11.53 -31.94 0.16
N ARG A 325 -12.28 -32.53 -0.79
CA ARG A 325 -12.91 -31.79 -1.90
C ARG A 325 -13.71 -30.64 -1.28
N MET A 326 -13.41 -29.39 -1.66
CA MET A 326 -14.37 -28.30 -1.55
C MET A 326 -14.81 -27.98 -2.96
N ASP A 327 -16.06 -28.37 -3.25
CA ASP A 327 -16.80 -27.94 -4.41
C ASP A 327 -16.92 -26.40 -4.43
N ASP A 328 -16.99 -25.87 -5.64
CA ASP A 328 -17.31 -24.49 -5.97
C ASP A 328 -18.44 -23.93 -5.08
N SER A 329 -18.11 -22.99 -4.20
CA SER A 329 -19.11 -22.18 -3.49
C SER A 329 -19.07 -20.73 -3.99
N CYS A 330 -19.71 -20.57 -5.16
CA CYS A 330 -20.63 -19.49 -5.51
C CYS A 330 -20.13 -18.03 -5.40
N SER A 331 -19.45 -17.53 -6.44
CA SER A 331 -19.54 -16.11 -6.81
C SER A 331 -20.84 -15.90 -7.58
N VAL A 332 -21.82 -15.20 -6.99
CA VAL A 332 -23.06 -14.84 -7.67
C VAL A 332 -22.87 -13.49 -8.35
N ASP A 333 -22.74 -13.47 -9.67
CA ASP A 333 -22.81 -12.25 -10.46
C ASP A 333 -24.29 -11.84 -10.59
N LEU A 334 -24.66 -10.76 -9.91
CA LEU A 334 -26.03 -10.22 -9.97
C LEU A 334 -26.06 -9.04 -10.95
N LYS A 335 -26.77 -9.20 -12.06
CA LYS A 335 -27.15 -8.11 -12.98
C LYS A 335 -28.32 -7.33 -12.37
N SER A 336 -28.22 -6.01 -12.33
CA SER A 336 -29.21 -5.13 -11.69
C SER A 336 -29.18 -3.75 -12.33
N ASP A 337 -30.34 -3.21 -12.70
CA ASP A 337 -30.43 -1.89 -13.34
C ASP A 337 -30.43 -0.72 -12.33
N THR A 338 -30.66 -1.01 -11.04
CA THR A 338 -30.70 0.01 -9.99
C THR A 338 -29.78 -0.33 -8.81
N VAL A 339 -29.23 0.71 -8.17
CA VAL A 339 -28.42 0.60 -6.94
C VAL A 339 -29.14 1.37 -5.84
N VAL A 340 -29.63 0.66 -4.83
CA VAL A 340 -30.23 1.26 -3.63
C VAL A 340 -29.12 1.53 -2.62
N LEU A 341 -29.01 2.77 -2.16
CA LEU A 341 -28.02 3.18 -1.17
C LEU A 341 -28.55 3.09 0.26
N SER A 342 -27.66 2.75 1.19
CA SER A 342 -27.92 2.91 2.62
C SER A 342 -27.81 4.39 3.03
N GLU A 343 -28.44 4.78 4.14
CA GLU A 343 -28.28 6.14 4.67
C GLU A 343 -26.82 6.44 5.05
N GLU A 344 -26.07 5.42 5.47
CA GLU A 344 -24.64 5.54 5.75
C GLU A 344 -23.84 5.91 4.50
N ASP A 345 -24.13 5.27 3.36
CA ASP A 345 -23.45 5.56 2.10
C ASP A 345 -23.85 6.92 1.53
N LEU A 346 -25.12 7.33 1.70
CA LEU A 346 -25.56 8.70 1.41
C LEU A 346 -24.80 9.71 2.28
N GLN A 347 -24.60 9.42 3.56
CA GLN A 347 -23.83 10.29 4.44
C GLN A 347 -22.36 10.38 4.03
N LYS A 348 -21.72 9.28 3.61
CA LYS A 348 -20.36 9.29 3.04
C LYS A 348 -20.28 10.19 1.81
N LEU A 349 -21.23 10.08 0.89
CA LEU A 349 -21.30 10.93 -0.30
C LEU A 349 -21.47 12.41 0.07
N ARG A 350 -22.37 12.75 1.00
CA ARG A 350 -22.55 14.12 1.51
C ARG A 350 -21.26 14.68 2.12
N ILE A 351 -20.55 13.87 2.91
CA ILE A 351 -19.26 14.26 3.50
C ILE A 351 -18.24 14.61 2.40
N GLN A 352 -18.19 13.85 1.31
CA GLN A 352 -17.27 14.12 0.21
C GLN A 352 -17.49 15.50 -0.44
N GLU A 353 -18.72 16.03 -0.40
CA GLU A 353 -19.06 17.34 -0.97
C GLU A 353 -18.61 18.51 -0.09
N THR A 354 -18.31 18.27 1.19
CA THR A 354 -17.88 19.33 2.12
C THR A 354 -16.58 20.03 1.71
N ARG A 355 -15.76 19.36 0.88
CA ARG A 355 -14.55 19.96 0.30
C ARG A 355 -14.24 19.32 -1.04
N LEU A 356 -14.31 20.11 -2.10
CA LEU A 356 -13.87 19.72 -3.43
C LEU A 356 -12.36 19.97 -3.62
N VAL A 357 -11.80 19.36 -4.64
CA VAL A 357 -10.47 19.72 -5.17
C VAL A 357 -10.56 21.14 -5.73
N SER A 358 -9.57 21.99 -5.44
CA SER A 358 -9.55 23.36 -5.99
C SER A 358 -9.39 23.33 -7.52
N ASN A 359 -9.96 24.32 -8.21
CA ASN A 359 -9.86 24.43 -9.67
C ASN A 359 -8.40 24.40 -10.16
N PHE A 360 -7.52 25.15 -9.50
CA PHE A 360 -6.09 25.15 -9.79
C PHE A 360 -5.50 23.73 -9.72
N LYS A 361 -5.85 22.95 -8.69
CA LYS A 361 -5.35 21.57 -8.57
C LYS A 361 -5.96 20.65 -9.62
N ALA A 362 -7.25 20.80 -9.93
CA ALA A 362 -7.92 20.04 -10.97
C ALA A 362 -7.30 20.28 -12.36
N GLU A 363 -7.00 21.53 -12.70
CA GLU A 363 -6.30 21.93 -13.93
C GLU A 363 -4.88 21.36 -13.98
N GLN A 364 -4.16 21.40 -12.86
CA GLN A 364 -2.83 20.80 -12.76
C GLN A 364 -2.88 19.28 -12.99
N LEU A 365 -3.87 18.58 -12.43
CA LEU A 365 -4.04 17.13 -12.65
C LEU A 365 -4.33 16.78 -14.11
N GLU A 366 -5.09 17.62 -14.82
CA GLU A 366 -5.32 17.47 -16.25
C GLU A 366 -4.01 17.63 -17.03
N LYS A 367 -3.26 18.71 -16.77
CA LYS A 367 -2.00 19.01 -17.45
C LYS A 367 -0.94 17.92 -17.22
N ASP A 368 -0.87 17.40 -15.99
CA ASP A 368 0.13 16.41 -15.59
C ASP A 368 -0.38 14.96 -15.76
N SER A 369 -1.54 14.75 -16.38
CA SER A 369 -2.19 13.42 -16.51
C SER A 369 -1.26 12.37 -17.13
N LYS A 370 -0.57 12.70 -18.23
CA LYS A 370 0.42 11.83 -18.88
C LYS A 370 1.54 11.42 -17.93
N LYS A 371 2.05 12.39 -17.17
CA LYS A 371 3.14 12.18 -16.21
C LYS A 371 2.71 11.24 -15.09
N HIS A 372 1.48 11.36 -14.58
CA HIS A 372 0.99 10.48 -13.52
C HIS A 372 0.90 9.02 -14.00
N TRP A 373 0.38 8.78 -15.20
CA TRP A 373 0.35 7.43 -15.79
C TRP A 373 1.75 6.89 -16.12
N ASP A 374 2.67 7.73 -16.59
CA ASP A 374 4.05 7.30 -16.84
C ASP A 374 4.78 6.93 -15.54
N ILE A 375 4.58 7.70 -14.47
CA ILE A 375 5.10 7.37 -13.13
C ILE A 375 4.47 6.08 -12.61
N PHE A 376 3.19 5.86 -12.88
CA PHE A 376 2.50 4.62 -12.49
C PHE A 376 3.16 3.40 -13.15
N TYR A 377 3.36 3.40 -14.47
CA TYR A 377 4.02 2.27 -15.15
C TYR A 377 5.51 2.16 -14.82
N LYS A 378 6.20 3.28 -14.53
CA LYS A 378 7.57 3.25 -14.01
C LYS A 378 7.66 2.52 -12.67
N ARG A 379 6.65 2.68 -11.80
CA ARG A 379 6.66 2.09 -10.45
C ARG A 379 6.22 0.64 -10.46
N ASN A 380 5.23 0.30 -11.27
CA ASN A 380 4.56 -0.99 -11.18
C ASN A 380 4.84 -1.96 -12.33
N GLU A 381 5.45 -1.48 -13.43
CA GLU A 381 5.78 -2.29 -14.61
C GLU A 381 4.57 -3.11 -15.09
N ASP A 382 4.75 -4.38 -15.40
CA ASP A 382 3.72 -5.37 -15.74
C ASP A 382 3.10 -6.04 -14.50
N ARG A 383 3.59 -5.71 -13.30
CA ARG A 383 3.22 -6.37 -12.04
C ARG A 383 2.02 -5.77 -11.36
N PHE A 384 1.36 -4.73 -11.88
CA PHE A 384 0.14 -4.21 -11.23
C PHE A 384 -1.10 -5.03 -11.59
N PHE A 385 -1.43 -5.09 -12.87
CA PHE A 385 -2.60 -5.80 -13.37
C PHE A 385 -2.28 -7.28 -13.52
N LYS A 386 -3.27 -8.15 -13.36
CA LYS A 386 -3.16 -9.57 -13.70
C LYS A 386 -3.78 -9.78 -15.09
N ASP A 387 -3.38 -10.86 -15.74
CA ASP A 387 -3.99 -11.26 -17.01
C ASP A 387 -5.49 -11.48 -16.86
N ARG A 388 -6.23 -10.95 -17.83
CA ARG A 388 -7.69 -10.86 -17.76
C ARG A 388 -8.35 -12.08 -18.35
N HIS A 389 -8.21 -13.25 -17.71
CA HIS A 389 -8.78 -14.52 -18.19
C HIS A 389 -10.32 -14.63 -18.12
N TRP A 390 -11.02 -13.61 -17.60
CA TRP A 390 -12.49 -13.59 -17.53
C TRP A 390 -13.13 -12.98 -18.79
N THR A 391 -12.37 -12.29 -19.63
CA THR A 391 -12.92 -11.43 -20.70
C THR A 391 -13.60 -12.23 -21.80
N THR A 392 -13.08 -13.40 -22.16
CA THR A 392 -13.68 -14.30 -23.15
C THR A 392 -14.99 -14.96 -22.67
N ARG A 393 -15.20 -15.03 -21.35
CA ARG A 393 -16.48 -15.52 -20.76
C ARG A 393 -17.55 -14.45 -20.72
N GLU A 394 -17.16 -13.19 -20.57
CA GLU A 394 -18.10 -12.06 -20.46
C GLU A 394 -18.33 -11.36 -21.82
N PHE A 395 -17.41 -11.52 -22.78
CA PHE A 395 -17.46 -11.00 -24.15
C PHE A 395 -17.22 -12.11 -25.18
N GLU A 396 -18.28 -12.82 -25.53
CA GLU A 396 -18.26 -13.91 -26.51
C GLU A 396 -17.79 -13.43 -27.90
N GLU A 397 -17.99 -12.16 -28.23
CA GLU A 397 -17.56 -11.53 -29.48
C GLU A 397 -16.04 -11.65 -29.73
N LEU A 398 -15.25 -11.74 -28.66
CA LEU A 398 -13.80 -11.92 -28.74
C LEU A 398 -13.41 -13.30 -29.26
N ILE A 399 -14.23 -14.33 -29.00
CA ILE A 399 -13.93 -15.73 -29.34
C ILE A 399 -14.79 -16.30 -30.48
N GLU A 400 -15.84 -15.59 -30.91
CA GLU A 400 -16.72 -16.05 -32.00
C GLU A 400 -15.94 -16.25 -33.30
N ASN A 401 -15.69 -17.50 -33.67
CA ASN A 401 -14.85 -17.83 -34.81
C ASN A 401 -15.68 -17.76 -36.09
N SER A 402 -15.72 -16.60 -36.74
CA SER A 402 -16.45 -16.37 -38.00
C SER A 402 -15.69 -16.87 -39.24
N GLY A 403 -14.52 -17.52 -39.07
CA GLY A 403 -13.70 -18.06 -40.16
C GLY A 403 -12.89 -17.00 -40.94
N SER A 404 -12.87 -15.76 -40.46
CA SER A 404 -12.12 -14.62 -41.02
C SER A 404 -11.23 -13.98 -39.97
N SER A 405 -10.01 -13.54 -40.36
CA SER A 405 -9.12 -12.75 -39.49
C SER A 405 -9.84 -11.52 -38.94
N LYS A 406 -9.80 -11.34 -37.62
CA LYS A 406 -10.39 -10.19 -36.92
C LYS A 406 -9.34 -9.11 -36.63
N VAL A 407 -9.78 -7.86 -36.66
CA VAL A 407 -8.99 -6.70 -36.23
C VAL A 407 -9.58 -6.16 -34.92
N LEU A 408 -8.81 -6.29 -33.84
CA LEU A 408 -9.11 -5.73 -32.52
C LEU A 408 -8.38 -4.40 -32.33
N PHE A 409 -9.01 -3.42 -31.71
CA PHE A 409 -8.35 -2.23 -31.20
C PHE A 409 -8.53 -2.10 -29.69
N GLU A 410 -7.43 -2.30 -28.97
CA GLU A 410 -7.36 -2.12 -27.52
C GLU A 410 -6.94 -0.69 -27.16
N VAL A 411 -7.85 0.07 -26.57
CA VAL A 411 -7.58 1.43 -26.10
C VAL A 411 -7.18 1.39 -24.63
N GLY A 412 -6.07 2.03 -24.26
CA GLY A 412 -5.55 1.96 -22.89
C GLY A 412 -4.98 0.59 -22.55
N CYS A 413 -4.14 0.04 -23.43
CA CYS A 413 -3.69 -1.34 -23.36
C CYS A 413 -2.80 -1.67 -22.14
N GLY A 414 -2.25 -0.66 -21.47
CA GLY A 414 -1.30 -0.82 -20.39
C GLY A 414 -0.11 -1.68 -20.78
N ALA A 415 0.26 -2.65 -19.93
CA ALA A 415 1.34 -3.59 -20.19
C ALA A 415 0.94 -4.79 -21.09
N GLY A 416 -0.30 -4.82 -21.62
CA GLY A 416 -0.74 -5.86 -22.54
C GLY A 416 -1.47 -7.07 -21.91
N ASN A 417 -1.81 -7.02 -20.61
CA ASN A 417 -2.49 -8.11 -19.88
C ASN A 417 -3.88 -8.51 -20.44
N PHE A 418 -4.47 -7.69 -21.31
CA PHE A 418 -5.68 -8.03 -22.06
C PHE A 418 -5.35 -8.67 -23.42
N ILE A 419 -4.26 -8.23 -24.05
CA ILE A 419 -3.91 -8.55 -25.43
C ILE A 419 -3.23 -9.91 -25.53
N TYR A 420 -2.22 -10.17 -24.68
CA TYR A 420 -1.39 -11.37 -24.83
C TYR A 420 -2.16 -12.68 -24.66
N PRO A 421 -3.07 -12.82 -23.68
CA PRO A 421 -3.93 -14.00 -23.60
C PRO A 421 -4.74 -14.24 -24.89
N LEU A 422 -5.27 -13.19 -25.50
CA LEU A 422 -6.05 -13.29 -26.75
C LEU A 422 -5.18 -13.66 -27.95
N LEU A 423 -3.97 -13.09 -28.07
CA LEU A 423 -3.02 -13.43 -29.13
C LEU A 423 -2.55 -14.88 -29.06
N SER A 424 -2.46 -15.44 -27.85
CA SER A 424 -2.16 -16.86 -27.63
C SER A 424 -3.32 -17.78 -28.01
N GLU A 425 -4.56 -17.34 -27.82
CA GLU A 425 -5.77 -18.13 -28.13
C GLU A 425 -6.15 -18.10 -29.62
N ASP A 426 -6.01 -16.95 -30.31
CA ASP A 426 -6.35 -16.79 -31.72
C ASP A 426 -5.14 -16.37 -32.56
N PRO A 427 -4.49 -17.32 -33.27
CA PRO A 427 -3.38 -17.04 -34.17
C PRO A 427 -3.71 -16.09 -35.33
N SER A 428 -4.99 -15.95 -35.70
CA SER A 428 -5.45 -15.12 -36.82
C SER A 428 -5.78 -13.68 -36.43
N LEU A 429 -5.76 -13.37 -35.14
CA LEU A 429 -6.06 -12.05 -34.58
C LEU A 429 -4.95 -11.04 -34.90
N PHE A 430 -5.36 -9.89 -35.44
CA PHE A 430 -4.54 -8.69 -35.52
C PHE A 430 -5.01 -7.66 -34.51
N VAL A 431 -4.09 -6.99 -33.81
CA VAL A 431 -4.39 -6.05 -32.73
C VAL A 431 -3.70 -4.70 -32.98
N TYR A 432 -4.48 -3.63 -33.00
CA TYR A 432 -3.98 -2.29 -32.69
C TYR A 432 -4.05 -2.09 -31.16
N ALA A 433 -3.02 -1.50 -30.57
CA ALA A 433 -2.98 -1.24 -29.15
C ALA A 433 -2.42 0.15 -28.87
N CYS A 434 -3.09 0.94 -28.04
CA CYS A 434 -2.56 2.23 -27.66
C CYS A 434 -2.67 2.52 -26.16
N ASP A 435 -1.74 3.33 -25.66
CA ASP A 435 -1.74 3.81 -24.28
C ASP A 435 -1.17 5.23 -24.23
N PHE A 436 -1.59 5.98 -23.22
CA PHE A 436 -1.14 7.34 -23.00
C PHE A 436 0.30 7.41 -22.48
N SER A 437 0.76 6.37 -21.79
CA SER A 437 2.11 6.23 -21.27
C SER A 437 3.05 5.59 -22.30
N PRO A 438 4.16 6.25 -22.66
CA PRO A 438 5.25 5.62 -23.41
C PRO A 438 5.77 4.35 -22.76
N ARG A 439 5.91 4.33 -21.42
CA ARG A 439 6.39 3.15 -20.69
C ARG A 439 5.46 1.95 -20.81
N ALA A 440 4.15 2.17 -20.82
CA ALA A 440 3.19 1.08 -21.05
C ALA A 440 3.43 0.43 -22.42
N ILE A 441 3.62 1.26 -23.45
CA ILE A 441 3.93 0.79 -24.80
C ILE A 441 5.29 0.09 -24.87
N ASP A 442 6.30 0.59 -24.16
CA ASP A 442 7.60 -0.08 -24.07
C ASP A 442 7.46 -1.48 -23.44
N LEU A 443 6.66 -1.62 -22.38
CA LEU A 443 6.38 -2.92 -21.75
C LEU A 443 5.69 -3.87 -22.72
N VAL A 444 4.67 -3.40 -23.45
CA VAL A 444 4.01 -4.20 -24.49
C VAL A 444 5.04 -4.65 -25.52
N LYS A 445 5.84 -3.74 -26.07
CA LYS A 445 6.84 -4.07 -27.11
C LYS A 445 7.97 -4.98 -26.62
N SER A 446 8.25 -4.99 -25.31
CA SER A 446 9.31 -5.82 -24.72
C SER A 446 8.88 -7.26 -24.41
N HIS A 447 7.58 -7.56 -24.50
CA HIS A 447 7.05 -8.88 -24.21
C HIS A 447 7.49 -9.91 -25.27
N GLU A 448 7.74 -11.16 -24.86
CA GLU A 448 8.27 -12.21 -25.74
C GLU A 448 7.35 -12.58 -26.91
N LEU A 449 6.05 -12.41 -26.73
CA LEU A 449 5.02 -12.66 -27.75
C LEU A 449 4.74 -11.45 -28.66
N TYR A 450 5.48 -10.34 -28.50
CA TYR A 450 5.29 -9.19 -29.37
C TYR A 450 5.76 -9.51 -30.79
N ASP A 451 4.84 -9.41 -31.75
CA ASP A 451 5.10 -9.54 -33.18
C ASP A 451 4.39 -8.39 -33.90
N GLU A 452 5.16 -7.51 -34.55
CA GLU A 452 4.64 -6.32 -35.23
C GLU A 452 3.67 -6.65 -36.38
N ASN A 453 3.71 -7.89 -36.91
CA ASN A 453 2.76 -8.36 -37.91
C ASN A 453 1.39 -8.71 -37.31
N ARG A 454 1.30 -8.90 -36.00
CA ARG A 454 0.08 -9.30 -35.28
C ARG A 454 -0.39 -8.26 -34.25
N LEU A 455 0.52 -7.41 -33.78
CA LEU A 455 0.27 -6.40 -32.76
C LEU A 455 1.03 -5.12 -33.09
N LYS A 456 0.29 -4.05 -33.40
CA LYS A 456 0.86 -2.71 -33.57
C LYS A 456 0.55 -1.85 -32.34
N ALA A 457 1.56 -1.67 -31.49
CA ALA A 457 1.46 -0.88 -30.27
C ALA A 457 2.04 0.55 -30.44
N PHE A 458 1.29 1.59 -30.03
CA PHE A 458 1.68 2.99 -30.19
C PHE A 458 1.23 3.90 -29.04
N VAL A 459 1.99 4.97 -28.79
CA VAL A 459 1.64 5.96 -27.76
C VAL A 459 0.58 6.89 -28.32
N CYS A 460 -0.52 7.06 -27.60
CA CYS A 460 -1.67 7.84 -28.08
C CYS A 460 -2.32 8.63 -26.94
N ASP A 461 -2.56 9.92 -27.17
CA ASP A 461 -3.52 10.70 -26.37
C ASP A 461 -4.88 10.67 -27.08
N VAL A 462 -5.76 9.82 -26.57
CA VAL A 462 -7.09 9.57 -27.17
C VAL A 462 -8.02 10.78 -27.07
N THR A 463 -7.66 11.81 -26.29
CA THR A 463 -8.49 13.01 -26.10
C THR A 463 -8.33 14.05 -27.20
N ILE A 464 -7.38 13.84 -28.12
CA ILE A 464 -7.06 14.75 -29.22
C ILE A 464 -7.82 14.35 -30.49
N VAL A 465 -8.30 15.34 -31.25
CA VAL A 465 -8.91 15.11 -32.56
C VAL A 465 -7.86 14.52 -33.51
N GLY A 466 -8.17 13.41 -34.18
CA GLY A 466 -7.22 12.70 -35.05
C GLY A 466 -6.30 11.72 -34.32
N ALA A 467 -6.58 11.40 -33.05
CA ALA A 467 -5.79 10.47 -32.24
C ALA A 467 -5.54 9.08 -32.89
N PHE A 468 -6.41 8.67 -33.83
CA PHE A 468 -6.36 7.37 -34.50
C PHE A 468 -6.12 7.46 -36.01
N ASP A 469 -5.55 8.57 -36.51
CA ASP A 469 -5.31 8.76 -37.96
C ASP A 469 -4.38 7.69 -38.58
N GLU A 470 -3.57 7.03 -37.76
CA GLU A 470 -2.72 5.91 -38.17
C GLU A 470 -3.47 4.58 -38.35
N ILE A 471 -4.73 4.50 -37.89
CA ILE A 471 -5.61 3.36 -38.09
C ILE A 471 -6.53 3.66 -39.27
N PRO A 472 -6.59 2.79 -40.31
CA PRO A 472 -7.48 3.01 -41.44
C PRO A 472 -8.95 3.13 -40.99
N LYS A 473 -9.70 4.05 -41.57
CA LYS A 473 -11.13 4.20 -41.27
C LYS A 473 -11.89 2.93 -41.62
N SER A 474 -12.90 2.59 -40.81
CA SER A 474 -13.74 1.40 -41.02
C SER A 474 -12.94 0.11 -41.25
N SER A 475 -11.91 -0.13 -40.43
CA SER A 475 -11.03 -1.30 -40.51
C SER A 475 -11.06 -2.20 -39.28
N VAL A 476 -11.62 -1.72 -38.16
CA VAL A 476 -11.65 -2.43 -36.88
C VAL A 476 -12.97 -3.19 -36.72
N ASP A 477 -12.89 -4.46 -36.31
CA ASP A 477 -14.04 -5.33 -36.06
C ASP A 477 -14.53 -5.22 -34.61
N ILE A 478 -13.61 -5.02 -33.66
CA ILE A 478 -13.91 -4.92 -32.24
C ILE A 478 -13.03 -3.83 -31.63
N VAL A 479 -13.62 -2.91 -30.87
CA VAL A 479 -12.90 -1.99 -29.99
C VAL A 479 -13.14 -2.43 -28.55
N THR A 480 -12.12 -2.40 -27.69
CA THR A 480 -12.35 -2.47 -26.25
C THR A 480 -11.91 -1.21 -25.53
N LEU A 481 -12.70 -0.86 -24.53
CA LEU A 481 -12.56 0.34 -23.72
C LEU A 481 -12.75 -0.03 -22.25
N ILE A 482 -11.74 -0.71 -21.70
CA ILE A 482 -11.79 -1.33 -20.37
C ILE A 482 -10.98 -0.51 -19.36
N PHE A 483 -11.65 0.15 -18.41
CA PHE A 483 -11.10 1.05 -17.39
C PHE A 483 -10.33 2.25 -17.95
N VAL A 484 -10.80 2.81 -19.06
CA VAL A 484 -10.15 3.93 -19.78
C VAL A 484 -10.86 5.25 -19.53
N LEU A 485 -12.17 5.32 -19.78
CA LEU A 485 -12.91 6.59 -19.70
C LEU A 485 -12.91 7.15 -18.27
N SER A 486 -12.88 6.30 -17.26
CA SER A 486 -12.75 6.77 -15.87
C SER A 486 -11.48 7.57 -15.60
N ALA A 487 -10.39 7.34 -16.34
CA ALA A 487 -9.14 8.09 -16.21
C ALA A 487 -9.17 9.46 -16.93
N ILE A 488 -10.14 9.67 -17.82
CA ILE A 488 -10.24 10.82 -18.71
C ILE A 488 -11.27 11.82 -18.16
N HIS A 489 -11.01 13.12 -18.35
CA HIS A 489 -11.97 14.15 -17.96
C HIS A 489 -13.25 14.05 -18.82
N PRO A 490 -14.47 14.12 -18.22
CA PRO A 490 -15.74 13.89 -18.94
C PRO A 490 -15.96 14.73 -20.21
N LYS A 491 -15.41 15.95 -20.25
CA LYS A 491 -15.44 16.84 -21.43
C LYS A 491 -14.89 16.19 -22.72
N HIS A 492 -14.04 15.15 -22.60
CA HIS A 492 -13.41 14.49 -23.74
C HIS A 492 -14.13 13.20 -24.19
N TYR A 493 -15.14 12.71 -23.47
CA TYR A 493 -15.76 11.42 -23.81
C TYR A 493 -16.36 11.39 -25.21
N HIS A 494 -17.01 12.49 -25.62
CA HIS A 494 -17.62 12.57 -26.95
C HIS A 494 -16.58 12.49 -28.08
N VAL A 495 -15.46 13.21 -27.97
CA VAL A 495 -14.41 13.19 -29.01
C VAL A 495 -13.71 11.83 -29.08
N VAL A 496 -13.49 11.17 -27.94
CA VAL A 496 -12.93 9.81 -27.88
C VAL A 496 -13.86 8.85 -28.62
N LEU A 497 -15.15 8.82 -28.27
CA LEU A 497 -16.12 7.90 -28.85
C LEU A 497 -16.39 8.17 -30.34
N GLN A 498 -16.42 9.44 -30.78
CA GLN A 498 -16.52 9.78 -32.20
C GLN A 498 -15.31 9.28 -33.00
N SER A 499 -14.12 9.40 -32.43
CA SER A 499 -12.88 8.92 -33.07
C SER A 499 -12.91 7.39 -33.19
N LEU A 500 -13.34 6.67 -32.15
CA LEU A 500 -13.52 5.22 -32.18
C LEU A 500 -14.61 4.78 -33.17
N TYR A 501 -15.72 5.50 -33.24
CA TYR A 501 -16.77 5.26 -34.23
C TYR A 501 -16.23 5.33 -35.67
N SER A 502 -15.26 6.20 -35.94
CA SER A 502 -14.70 6.36 -37.29
C SER A 502 -13.85 5.17 -37.77
N VAL A 503 -13.16 4.48 -36.86
CA VAL A 503 -12.28 3.34 -37.19
C VAL A 503 -13.03 2.00 -37.23
N LEU A 504 -14.17 1.90 -36.53
CA LEU A 504 -15.04 0.71 -36.56
C LEU A 504 -15.68 0.49 -37.94
N LYS A 505 -15.73 -0.76 -38.40
CA LYS A 505 -16.55 -1.17 -39.56
C LYS A 505 -18.05 -1.01 -39.25
N PRO A 506 -18.92 -0.86 -40.26
CA PRO A 506 -20.36 -0.97 -40.04
C PRO A 506 -20.73 -2.33 -39.42
N GLY A 507 -21.54 -2.36 -38.37
CA GLY A 507 -21.88 -3.60 -37.66
C GLY A 507 -20.80 -4.13 -36.69
N ALA A 508 -19.64 -3.49 -36.62
CA ALA A 508 -18.61 -3.80 -35.62
C ALA A 508 -19.00 -3.29 -34.22
N CYS A 509 -18.45 -3.92 -33.18
CA CYS A 509 -18.84 -3.63 -31.80
C CYS A 509 -17.76 -2.93 -30.99
N ILE A 510 -18.21 -2.24 -29.93
CA ILE A 510 -17.38 -1.72 -28.86
C ILE A 510 -17.79 -2.38 -27.54
N LEU A 511 -16.78 -2.90 -26.86
CA LEU A 511 -16.89 -3.58 -25.57
C LEU A 511 -16.37 -2.62 -24.49
N PHE A 512 -17.27 -2.18 -23.62
CA PHE A 512 -16.98 -1.18 -22.59
C PHE A 512 -17.09 -1.80 -21.20
N ARG A 513 -16.10 -1.51 -20.34
CA ARG A 513 -16.20 -1.82 -18.91
C ARG A 513 -15.49 -0.76 -18.09
N ASP A 514 -16.15 -0.21 -17.08
CA ASP A 514 -15.52 0.76 -16.18
C ASP A 514 -16.14 0.74 -14.78
N TYR A 515 -15.73 1.65 -13.90
CA TYR A 515 -16.29 1.75 -12.54
C TYR A 515 -17.76 2.20 -12.58
N GLY A 516 -18.63 1.44 -11.93
CA GLY A 516 -20.04 1.79 -11.77
C GLY A 516 -20.25 2.72 -10.58
N LEU A 517 -21.36 3.47 -10.58
CA LEU A 517 -21.77 4.26 -9.42
C LEU A 517 -21.82 3.40 -8.16
N TYR A 518 -21.41 4.05 -7.08
CA TYR A 518 -21.42 3.57 -5.71
C TYR A 518 -20.58 2.32 -5.49
N ASP A 519 -19.60 2.08 -6.36
CA ASP A 519 -18.50 1.18 -6.07
C ASP A 519 -17.87 1.57 -4.73
N MET A 520 -17.43 0.57 -3.95
CA MET A 520 -16.80 0.83 -2.65
C MET A 520 -15.60 1.80 -2.76
N ALA A 521 -14.88 1.80 -3.90
CA ALA A 521 -13.82 2.76 -4.13
C ALA A 521 -14.32 4.21 -4.26
N GLN A 522 -15.54 4.43 -4.76
CA GLN A 522 -16.17 5.76 -4.79
C GLN A 522 -16.53 6.21 -3.37
N LEU A 523 -17.17 5.33 -2.60
CA LEU A 523 -17.72 5.67 -1.28
C LEU A 523 -16.63 5.98 -0.24
N ARG A 524 -15.42 5.45 -0.41
CA ARG A 524 -14.29 5.67 0.52
C ARG A 524 -13.48 6.94 0.27
N PHE A 525 -13.74 7.70 -0.79
CA PHE A 525 -13.02 8.95 -1.00
C PHE A 525 -13.28 9.92 0.16
N LYS A 526 -12.23 10.65 0.57
CA LYS A 526 -12.29 11.63 1.66
C LYS A 526 -12.53 13.04 1.10
N PRO A 527 -13.01 14.00 1.92
CA PRO A 527 -13.10 15.40 1.51
C PRO A 527 -11.77 15.94 0.99
N GLY A 528 -11.81 16.63 -0.15
CA GLY A 528 -10.66 17.13 -0.90
C GLY A 528 -10.18 16.22 -2.05
N HIS A 529 -10.92 15.15 -2.36
CA HIS A 529 -10.63 14.27 -3.50
C HIS A 529 -11.64 14.36 -4.64
N LYS A 530 -12.89 14.79 -4.37
CA LYS A 530 -13.91 14.98 -5.40
C LYS A 530 -13.56 16.21 -6.24
N ILE A 531 -13.35 16.00 -7.54
CA ILE A 531 -13.05 17.07 -8.51
C ILE A 531 -14.37 17.69 -8.98
N SER A 532 -15.29 16.85 -9.42
CA SER A 532 -16.63 17.22 -9.86
C SER A 532 -17.58 16.05 -9.61
N GLU A 533 -18.83 16.17 -10.07
CA GLU A 533 -19.80 15.09 -9.95
C GLU A 533 -19.25 13.78 -10.54
N ASN A 534 -19.22 12.75 -9.69
CA ASN A 534 -18.71 11.42 -9.98
C ASN A 534 -17.22 11.33 -10.40
N PHE A 535 -16.46 12.43 -10.36
CA PHE A 535 -15.06 12.47 -10.78
C PHE A 535 -14.12 12.76 -9.61
N TYR A 536 -13.12 11.91 -9.40
CA TYR A 536 -12.27 11.94 -8.20
C TYR A 536 -10.78 11.84 -8.54
N MET A 537 -9.96 12.50 -7.72
CA MET A 537 -8.50 12.39 -7.70
C MET A 537 -8.05 11.24 -6.78
N ARG A 538 -7.17 10.38 -7.28
CA ARG A 538 -6.47 9.33 -6.52
C ARG A 538 -5.18 9.87 -5.88
N GLN A 539 -4.63 9.09 -4.94
CA GLN A 539 -3.43 9.48 -4.19
C GLN A 539 -2.17 9.58 -5.07
N ASP A 540 -2.10 8.83 -6.15
CA ASP A 540 -0.99 8.84 -7.11
C ASP A 540 -1.11 9.95 -8.18
N GLY A 541 -2.17 10.78 -8.09
CA GLY A 541 -2.46 11.85 -9.06
C GLY A 541 -3.24 11.39 -10.29
N THR A 542 -3.53 10.09 -10.43
CA THR A 542 -4.48 9.59 -11.43
C THR A 542 -5.92 9.91 -11.00
N ARG A 543 -6.90 9.66 -11.88
CA ARG A 543 -8.29 10.07 -11.67
C ARG A 543 -9.25 8.92 -11.94
N SER A 544 -10.46 9.03 -11.41
CA SER A 544 -11.53 8.05 -11.63
C SER A 544 -12.90 8.71 -11.70
N TYR A 545 -13.59 8.42 -12.79
CA TYR A 545 -15.01 8.66 -12.95
C TYR A 545 -15.81 7.40 -12.61
N PHE A 546 -17.01 7.56 -12.05
CA PHE A 546 -17.93 6.47 -11.73
C PHE A 546 -19.23 6.65 -12.51
N PHE A 547 -19.59 5.65 -13.30
CA PHE A 547 -20.60 5.76 -14.35
C PHE A 547 -21.98 5.28 -13.92
N SER A 548 -23.03 6.00 -14.35
CA SER A 548 -24.39 5.50 -14.34
C SER A 548 -24.75 4.75 -15.63
N VAL A 549 -25.69 3.82 -15.55
CA VAL A 549 -26.22 3.12 -16.74
C VAL A 549 -26.83 4.12 -17.71
N GLU A 550 -27.63 5.06 -17.21
CA GLU A 550 -28.31 6.09 -18.00
C GLU A 550 -27.31 7.00 -18.70
N PHE A 551 -26.24 7.40 -18.00
CA PHE A 551 -25.21 8.27 -18.55
C PHE A 551 -24.44 7.57 -19.66
N VAL A 552 -24.04 6.29 -19.48
CA VAL A 552 -23.35 5.51 -20.51
C VAL A 552 -24.25 5.31 -21.73
N LYS A 553 -25.52 4.93 -21.54
CA LYS A 553 -26.50 4.83 -22.63
C LYS A 553 -26.59 6.13 -23.42
N SER A 554 -26.85 7.24 -22.74
CA SER A 554 -26.97 8.53 -23.40
C SER A 554 -25.69 8.92 -24.13
N LEU A 555 -24.53 8.71 -23.52
CA LEU A 555 -23.23 9.06 -24.09
C LEU A 555 -22.96 8.31 -25.41
N PHE A 556 -23.15 6.98 -25.44
CA PHE A 556 -22.91 6.17 -26.63
C PHE A 556 -23.95 6.43 -27.73
N LEU A 557 -25.24 6.54 -27.38
CA LEU A 557 -26.30 6.84 -28.34
C LEU A 557 -26.07 8.20 -29.03
N ASN A 558 -25.65 9.21 -28.27
CA ASN A 558 -25.31 10.54 -28.82
C ASN A 558 -24.09 10.52 -29.75
N CYS A 559 -23.26 9.48 -29.68
CA CYS A 559 -22.12 9.27 -30.59
C CYS A 559 -22.49 8.40 -31.81
N GLY A 560 -23.77 8.04 -31.97
CA GLY A 560 -24.27 7.29 -33.13
C GLY A 560 -24.24 5.77 -32.97
N PHE A 561 -23.82 5.25 -31.82
CA PHE A 561 -23.86 3.81 -31.55
C PHE A 561 -25.28 3.33 -31.26
N ARG A 562 -25.55 2.05 -31.49
CA ARG A 562 -26.77 1.36 -31.06
C ARG A 562 -26.45 0.44 -29.88
N GLU A 563 -27.29 0.49 -28.85
CA GLU A 563 -27.15 -0.35 -27.66
C GLU A 563 -27.45 -1.82 -27.96
N ILE A 564 -26.60 -2.71 -27.44
CA ILE A 564 -26.89 -4.15 -27.31
C ILE A 564 -27.20 -4.46 -25.85
N GLU A 565 -26.33 -4.06 -24.93
CA GLU A 565 -26.48 -4.28 -23.49
C GLU A 565 -25.75 -3.17 -22.71
N THR A 566 -26.34 -2.68 -21.62
CA THR A 566 -25.65 -1.85 -20.62
C THR A 566 -26.19 -2.19 -19.24
N VAL A 567 -25.33 -2.73 -18.38
CA VAL A 567 -25.74 -3.25 -17.08
C VAL A 567 -24.70 -2.97 -16.00
N TYR A 568 -25.12 -2.93 -14.74
CA TYR A 568 -24.19 -3.07 -13.63
C TYR A 568 -23.82 -4.54 -13.40
N ILE A 569 -22.54 -4.76 -13.18
CA ILE A 569 -21.97 -6.02 -12.71
C ILE A 569 -21.51 -5.81 -11.28
N LYS A 570 -22.24 -6.41 -10.33
CA LYS A 570 -21.89 -6.38 -8.90
C LYS A 570 -21.06 -7.61 -8.56
N LYS A 571 -19.83 -7.40 -8.07
CA LYS A 571 -18.96 -8.47 -7.56
C LYS A 571 -18.73 -8.22 -6.07
N ARG A 572 -18.68 -9.27 -5.26
CA ARG A 572 -18.42 -9.13 -3.82
C ARG A 572 -17.34 -10.11 -3.41
N THR A 573 -16.24 -9.59 -2.89
CA THR A 573 -15.20 -10.42 -2.29
C THR A 573 -15.39 -10.40 -0.79
N VAL A 574 -15.88 -11.51 -0.22
CA VAL A 574 -16.07 -11.66 1.22
C VAL A 574 -15.04 -12.66 1.76
N ASN A 575 -14.06 -12.17 2.51
CA ASN A 575 -13.25 -13.01 3.37
C ASN A 575 -13.74 -12.87 4.81
N LYS A 576 -14.64 -13.78 5.21
CA LYS A 576 -15.23 -13.80 6.56
C LYS A 576 -14.19 -13.98 7.68
N LYS A 577 -13.02 -14.58 7.37
CA LYS A 577 -11.93 -14.82 8.34
C LYS A 577 -11.11 -13.55 8.61
N GLU A 578 -10.95 -12.71 7.59
CA GLU A 578 -10.21 -11.44 7.66
C GLU A 578 -11.12 -10.23 7.90
N GLY A 579 -12.44 -10.44 7.99
CA GLY A 579 -13.42 -9.36 8.09
C GLY A 579 -13.49 -8.49 6.83
N ILE A 580 -12.92 -8.96 5.71
CA ILE A 580 -12.89 -8.22 4.45
C ILE A 580 -14.22 -8.49 3.72
N ASP A 581 -14.91 -7.41 3.40
CA ASP A 581 -16.11 -7.41 2.58
C ASP A 581 -16.03 -6.26 1.59
N VAL A 582 -15.66 -6.59 0.35
CA VAL A 582 -15.42 -5.60 -0.71
C VAL A 582 -16.50 -5.75 -1.78
N PRO A 583 -17.63 -5.04 -1.64
CA PRO A 583 -18.59 -4.91 -2.72
C PRO A 583 -18.00 -4.02 -3.81
N ARG A 584 -18.00 -4.52 -5.05
CA ARG A 584 -17.55 -3.82 -6.25
C ARG A 584 -18.70 -3.66 -7.20
N SER A 585 -18.79 -2.47 -7.80
CA SER A 585 -19.79 -2.11 -8.80
C SER A 585 -19.04 -1.70 -10.07
N PHE A 586 -19.27 -2.45 -11.15
CA PHE A 586 -18.74 -2.12 -12.47
C PHE A 586 -19.90 -1.87 -13.42
N ILE A 587 -19.71 -0.98 -14.37
CA ILE A 587 -20.59 -0.91 -15.53
C ILE A 587 -19.97 -1.74 -16.65
N GLN A 588 -20.79 -2.53 -17.33
CA GLN A 588 -20.42 -3.27 -18.52
C GLN A 588 -21.41 -2.94 -19.62
N ALA A 589 -20.91 -2.70 -20.82
CA ALA A 589 -21.76 -2.39 -21.95
C ALA A 589 -21.20 -2.91 -23.26
N LYS A 590 -22.12 -3.15 -24.19
CA LYS A 590 -21.88 -3.59 -25.55
C LYS A 590 -22.68 -2.70 -26.48
N TYR A 591 -22.00 -2.11 -27.45
CA TYR A 591 -22.62 -1.29 -28.47
C TYR A 591 -22.14 -1.68 -29.86
N VAL A 592 -22.94 -1.40 -30.86
CA VAL A 592 -22.62 -1.64 -32.27
C VAL A 592 -22.70 -0.34 -33.06
N LYS A 593 -21.84 -0.23 -34.06
CA LYS A 593 -21.91 0.84 -35.07
C LYS A 593 -23.07 0.63 -36.05
#